data_AF-M6D8N0-F1
#
_entry.id   AF-M6D8N0-F1
#
_cell.length_a   1.000
_cell.length_b   1.000
_cell.length_c   1.000
_cell.angle_alpha   90.00
_cell.angle_beta   90.00
_cell.angle_gamma   90.00
#
_symmetry.space_group_name_H-M   'P 1'
#
loop_
_entity.id
_entity.type
_entity.pdbx_description
1 polymer ?
#
loop_
_entity_poly.entity_id
_entity_poly.type
_entity_poly.pdbx_seq_one_letter_code
_entity_poly.pdbx_strand_id
1 'polypeptide(L)'
;MGGARTALFNYLYAKAQGGKFLLRVEDTDQARSTEESFKTILESLKWLGIEWDEGPHVGGPYGPYVQSERISIYKEYTEKLISEGKAYRCFCTQEELEAKKKQAEAMGVPYVYDGLHANMSEAEVQEKLKAGTPYSVRFKTPSKTLIFDDIIQGKVKFDTKLIGDFIIVKSDGFPSYNYAVVVDDGLMKISHVIRGVGHLSNTPRQILIYEALGFPVPEFAHASEIVGMDGKKLSKRAGATSILAFRDLGYLPETFLNYMALLGWTSPDGQEYLPGNILPKTFDVHRCSKSPSTFDVFKKPKGGDEEVATNFSSLDQIAEAMNPKSKLNWLSNKYIRELPIQKVADSLAPFLENRTDIPEEYRDPKNKELHSLVDSVRVYLDNLRQAPDYIAEFFVSDLKVQEGEAKEILSQEFSPKVVSTFYELLRNSDPKTDEDYKALMTQTGEQTGQKGKTLFMPIRVSATGKAHGLELPILFPLLGKEKLLKRIEKISVQVGISLP
;
A
#
# COMPACT_ATOMS: atom_id res chain seq x y z
N MET A 1 -2.54 1.24 -2.53
CA MET A 1 -1.69 2.37 -2.04
C MET A 1 -2.38 3.72 -1.93
N GLY A 2 -2.61 4.46 -3.03
CA GLY A 2 -3.10 5.86 -2.95
C GLY A 2 -4.40 6.05 -2.17
N GLY A 3 -5.39 5.17 -2.37
CA GLY A 3 -6.64 5.19 -1.60
C GLY A 3 -6.45 4.92 -0.10
N ALA A 4 -5.60 3.93 0.24
CA ALA A 4 -5.29 3.61 1.64
C ALA A 4 -4.55 4.73 2.35
N ARG A 5 -3.63 5.44 1.68
CA ARG A 5 -2.97 6.64 2.23
C ARG A 5 -4.00 7.74 2.52
N THR A 6 -4.94 7.98 1.61
CA THR A 6 -6.00 8.96 1.83
C THR A 6 -6.87 8.58 3.03
N ALA A 7 -7.28 7.31 3.14
CA ALA A 7 -8.03 6.83 4.31
C ALA A 7 -7.23 7.03 5.60
N LEU A 8 -5.93 6.69 5.58
CA LEU A 8 -5.02 6.89 6.70
C LEU A 8 -4.94 8.36 7.13
N PHE A 9 -4.77 9.30 6.19
CA PHE A 9 -4.64 10.72 6.53
C PHE A 9 -5.92 11.25 7.19
N ASN A 10 -7.10 10.88 6.68
CA ASN A 10 -8.36 11.26 7.30
C ASN A 10 -8.52 10.65 8.70
N TYR A 11 -8.18 9.36 8.85
CA TYR A 11 -8.22 8.67 10.13
C TYR A 11 -7.27 9.33 11.16
N LEU A 12 -6.01 9.55 10.79
CA LEU A 12 -5.02 10.16 11.68
C LEU A 12 -5.39 11.60 12.04
N TYR A 13 -5.87 12.38 11.08
CA TYR A 13 -6.31 13.76 11.34
C TYR A 13 -7.51 13.80 12.29
N ALA A 14 -8.51 12.94 12.07
CA ALA A 14 -9.64 12.81 12.98
C ALA A 14 -9.18 12.42 14.40
N LYS A 15 -8.27 11.45 14.54
CA LYS A 15 -7.74 11.06 15.86
C LYS A 15 -6.95 12.19 16.52
N ALA A 16 -6.11 12.90 15.78
CA ALA A 16 -5.29 14.00 16.31
C ALA A 16 -6.15 15.18 16.80
N GLN A 17 -7.26 15.45 16.11
CA GLN A 17 -8.17 16.57 16.44
C GLN A 17 -9.33 16.18 17.36
N GLY A 18 -9.42 14.90 17.79
CA GLY A 18 -10.56 14.41 18.57
C GLY A 18 -11.89 14.40 17.78
N GLY A 19 -11.80 14.36 16.45
CA GLY A 19 -12.93 14.30 15.53
C GLY A 19 -13.46 12.88 15.28
N LYS A 20 -14.31 12.77 14.26
CA LYS A 20 -14.94 11.52 13.82
C LYS A 20 -14.44 11.12 12.45
N PHE A 21 -14.15 9.84 12.27
CA PHE A 21 -13.78 9.26 10.97
C PHE A 21 -14.94 8.42 10.44
N LEU A 22 -15.48 8.78 9.27
CA LEU A 22 -16.57 8.05 8.64
C LEU A 22 -16.13 7.33 7.37
N LEU A 23 -16.75 6.18 7.11
CA LEU A 23 -16.60 5.43 5.87
C LEU A 23 -17.90 5.54 5.06
N ARG A 24 -17.82 6.06 3.84
CA ARG A 24 -18.93 6.14 2.87
C ARG A 24 -18.57 5.38 1.60
N VAL A 25 -19.51 4.59 1.08
CA VAL A 25 -19.34 3.82 -0.17
C VAL A 25 -19.92 4.62 -1.32
N GLU A 26 -19.05 5.02 -2.25
CA GLU A 26 -19.42 5.83 -3.42
C GLU A 26 -19.59 4.95 -4.67
N ASP A 27 -20.71 4.23 -4.74
CA ASP A 27 -21.03 3.22 -5.75
C ASP A 27 -21.99 3.74 -6.86
N THR A 28 -21.97 5.04 -7.14
CA THR A 28 -22.85 5.67 -8.13
C THR A 28 -22.59 5.24 -9.58
N ASP A 29 -21.44 4.62 -9.85
CA ASP A 29 -21.12 3.92 -11.10
C ASP A 29 -21.28 2.41 -10.93
N GLN A 30 -22.49 1.93 -11.14
CA GLN A 30 -22.86 0.53 -10.96
C GLN A 30 -22.09 -0.43 -11.88
N ALA A 31 -21.60 0.04 -13.05
CA ALA A 31 -20.82 -0.80 -13.97
C ALA A 31 -19.39 -1.05 -13.47
N ARG A 32 -18.85 -0.17 -12.63
CA ARG A 32 -17.49 -0.25 -12.10
C ARG A 32 -17.42 -0.61 -10.61
N SER A 33 -18.57 -0.68 -9.93
CA SER A 33 -18.65 -0.99 -8.51
C SER A 33 -18.90 -2.48 -8.33
N THR A 34 -17.94 -3.19 -7.74
CA THR A 34 -18.06 -4.64 -7.48
C THR A 34 -18.02 -4.94 -5.99
N GLU A 35 -18.82 -5.90 -5.57
CA GLU A 35 -18.85 -6.41 -4.19
C GLU A 35 -17.48 -6.90 -3.72
N GLU A 36 -16.71 -7.52 -4.62
CA GLU A 36 -15.34 -7.95 -4.37
C GLU A 36 -14.39 -6.78 -4.04
N SER A 37 -14.50 -5.67 -4.79
CA SER A 37 -13.71 -4.47 -4.51
C SER A 37 -14.07 -3.88 -3.14
N PHE A 38 -15.36 -3.87 -2.80
CA PHE A 38 -15.83 -3.38 -1.50
C PHE A 38 -15.27 -4.24 -0.35
N LYS A 39 -15.38 -5.57 -0.44
CA LYS A 39 -14.80 -6.50 0.54
C LYS A 39 -13.30 -6.30 0.71
N THR A 40 -12.57 -6.19 -0.40
CA THR A 40 -11.11 -5.96 -0.38
C THR A 40 -10.74 -4.65 0.33
N ILE A 41 -11.53 -3.58 0.14
CA ILE A 41 -11.33 -2.31 0.84
C ILE A 41 -11.53 -2.49 2.35
N LEU A 42 -12.62 -3.13 2.76
CA LEU A 42 -12.91 -3.36 4.19
C LEU A 42 -11.85 -4.22 4.85
N GLU A 43 -11.42 -5.30 4.20
CA GLU A 43 -10.34 -6.16 4.68
C GLU A 43 -9.02 -5.41 4.80
N SER A 44 -8.69 -4.56 3.83
CA SER A 44 -7.48 -3.72 3.87
C SER A 44 -7.51 -2.75 5.05
N LEU A 45 -8.64 -2.06 5.28
CA LEU A 45 -8.78 -1.12 6.40
C LEU A 45 -8.72 -1.85 7.75
N LYS A 46 -9.39 -3.00 7.88
CA LYS A 46 -9.35 -3.84 9.10
C LYS A 46 -7.94 -4.33 9.40
N TRP A 47 -7.22 -4.83 8.40
CA TRP A 47 -5.83 -5.27 8.59
C TRP A 47 -4.93 -4.11 9.05
N LEU A 48 -5.12 -2.92 8.47
CA LEU A 48 -4.42 -1.71 8.89
C LEU A 48 -4.85 -1.18 10.26
N GLY A 49 -5.85 -1.77 10.93
CA GLY A 49 -6.39 -1.25 12.19
C GLY A 49 -7.05 0.12 12.05
N ILE A 50 -7.54 0.46 10.85
CA ILE A 50 -8.27 1.70 10.60
C ILE A 50 -9.76 1.42 10.83
N GLU A 51 -10.23 1.84 12.00
CA GLU A 51 -11.64 1.76 12.38
C GLU A 51 -12.35 3.09 12.11
N TRP A 52 -13.62 3.01 11.70
CA TRP A 52 -14.50 4.16 11.48
C TRP A 52 -15.56 4.26 12.57
N ASP A 53 -15.84 5.49 12.98
CA ASP A 53 -16.90 5.83 13.96
C ASP A 53 -18.30 5.68 13.36
N GLU A 54 -18.42 5.90 12.05
CA GLU A 54 -19.67 5.86 11.30
C GLU A 54 -19.44 5.23 9.93
N GLY A 55 -20.39 4.42 9.43
CA GLY A 55 -20.24 3.81 8.12
C GLY A 55 -21.02 2.51 7.95
N PRO A 56 -20.78 1.77 6.85
CA PRO A 56 -21.32 0.42 6.67
C PRO A 56 -21.00 -0.47 7.88
N HIS A 57 -21.94 -1.35 8.24
CA HIS A 57 -21.90 -2.28 9.37
C HIS A 57 -21.89 -1.66 10.78
N VAL A 58 -21.31 -0.47 10.97
CA VAL A 58 -21.28 0.25 12.26
C VAL A 58 -22.52 1.14 12.44
N GLY A 59 -23.10 1.63 11.33
CA GLY A 59 -24.21 2.57 11.35
C GLY A 59 -23.76 3.99 11.68
N GLY A 60 -24.68 4.80 12.17
CA GLY A 60 -24.46 6.20 12.52
C GLY A 60 -25.67 7.09 12.20
N PRO A 61 -25.68 8.34 12.67
CA PRO A 61 -26.85 9.22 12.59
C PRO A 61 -27.17 9.71 11.16
N TYR A 62 -26.25 9.57 10.20
CA TYR A 62 -26.40 10.09 8.84
C TYR A 62 -26.56 9.01 7.78
N GLY A 63 -26.84 7.77 8.21
CA GLY A 63 -27.04 6.64 7.31
C GLY A 63 -28.22 6.82 6.33
N PRO A 64 -28.32 5.98 5.29
CA PRO A 64 -27.39 4.92 4.92
C PRO A 64 -26.02 5.46 4.46
N TYR A 65 -24.95 4.66 4.58
CA TYR A 65 -23.59 5.07 4.21
C TYR A 65 -23.15 4.51 2.84
N VAL A 66 -24.11 4.08 2.02
CA VAL A 66 -23.92 3.58 0.65
C VAL A 66 -24.73 4.47 -0.29
N GLN A 67 -24.09 5.05 -1.31
CA GLN A 67 -24.74 6.07 -2.15
C GLN A 67 -25.90 5.52 -2.98
N SER A 68 -25.82 4.28 -3.46
CA SER A 68 -26.94 3.62 -4.16
C SER A 68 -28.20 3.46 -3.30
N GLU A 69 -28.09 3.50 -1.97
CA GLU A 69 -29.22 3.45 -1.04
C GLU A 69 -29.80 4.84 -0.72
N ARG A 70 -29.19 5.90 -1.24
CA ARG A 70 -29.52 7.31 -0.92
C ARG A 70 -30.19 8.06 -2.06
N ILE A 71 -30.66 7.36 -3.10
CA ILE A 71 -31.24 7.96 -4.31
C ILE A 71 -32.39 8.92 -4.03
N SER A 72 -33.26 8.59 -3.07
CA SER A 72 -34.37 9.45 -2.65
C SER A 72 -33.89 10.82 -2.12
N ILE A 73 -32.80 10.83 -1.35
CA ILE A 73 -32.20 12.04 -0.80
C ILE A 73 -31.71 12.93 -1.95
N TYR A 74 -30.96 12.37 -2.90
CA TYR A 74 -30.46 13.16 -4.04
C TYR A 74 -31.60 13.71 -4.89
N LYS A 75 -32.69 12.97 -5.04
CA LYS A 75 -33.88 13.43 -5.77
C LYS A 75 -34.50 14.67 -5.12
N GLU A 76 -34.65 14.68 -3.80
CA GLU A 76 -35.19 15.84 -3.05
C GLU A 76 -34.35 17.10 -3.30
N TYR A 77 -33.03 17.00 -3.16
CA TYR A 77 -32.12 18.12 -3.41
C TYR A 77 -32.08 18.53 -4.89
N THR A 78 -32.31 17.60 -5.81
CA THR A 78 -32.36 17.89 -7.24
C THR A 78 -33.60 18.73 -7.56
N GLU A 79 -34.75 18.33 -7.02
CA GLU A 79 -36.01 19.07 -7.16
C GLU A 79 -35.91 20.46 -6.56
N LYS A 80 -35.28 20.59 -5.38
CA LYS A 80 -34.96 21.89 -4.78
C LYS A 80 -34.16 22.78 -5.72
N LEU A 81 -33.03 22.29 -6.25
CA LEU A 81 -32.19 23.07 -7.17
C LEU A 81 -32.93 23.48 -8.45
N ILE A 82 -33.79 22.62 -8.99
CA ILE A 82 -34.63 22.95 -10.15
C ILE A 82 -35.63 24.05 -9.80
N SER A 83 -36.33 23.94 -8.67
CA SER A 83 -37.33 24.92 -8.23
C SER A 83 -36.73 26.31 -7.97
N GLU A 84 -35.46 26.36 -7.54
CA GLU A 84 -34.71 27.58 -7.30
C GLU A 84 -34.03 28.13 -8.58
N GLY A 85 -34.22 27.48 -9.73
CA GLY A 85 -33.59 27.87 -11.01
C GLY A 85 -32.07 27.68 -11.06
N LYS A 86 -31.51 26.91 -10.12
CA LYS A 86 -30.08 26.59 -10.01
C LYS A 86 -29.69 25.31 -10.76
N ALA A 87 -30.68 24.54 -11.20
CA ALA A 87 -30.52 23.39 -12.09
C ALA A 87 -31.68 23.30 -13.09
N TYR A 88 -31.50 22.55 -14.17
CA TYR A 88 -32.54 22.37 -15.19
C TYR A 88 -32.42 21.01 -15.89
N ARG A 89 -33.53 20.57 -16.51
CA ARG A 89 -33.58 19.34 -17.29
C ARG A 89 -33.01 19.58 -18.69
N CYS A 90 -32.10 18.71 -19.11
CA CYS A 90 -31.43 18.75 -20.40
C CYS A 90 -31.78 17.49 -21.20
N PHE A 91 -32.37 17.71 -22.38
CA PHE A 91 -32.82 16.65 -23.29
C PHE A 91 -31.84 16.40 -24.44
N CYS A 92 -30.59 16.88 -24.33
CA CYS A 92 -29.58 16.61 -25.36
C CYS A 92 -29.25 15.12 -25.39
N THR A 93 -29.13 14.57 -26.60
CA THR A 93 -28.71 13.19 -26.79
C THR A 93 -27.19 13.07 -26.63
N GLN A 94 -26.71 11.85 -26.35
CA GLN A 94 -25.28 11.60 -26.28
C GLN A 94 -24.58 11.88 -27.63
N GLU A 95 -25.23 11.53 -28.74
CA GLU A 95 -24.73 11.77 -30.10
C GLU A 95 -24.54 13.28 -30.39
N GLU A 96 -25.51 14.12 -30.01
CA GLU A 96 -25.41 15.57 -30.13
C GLU A 96 -24.23 16.13 -29.34
N LEU A 97 -24.06 15.66 -28.09
CA LEU A 97 -22.97 16.10 -27.22
C LEU A 97 -21.60 15.66 -27.77
N GLU A 98 -21.50 14.45 -28.31
CA GLU A 98 -20.28 13.94 -28.94
C GLU A 98 -19.93 14.69 -30.22
N ALA A 99 -20.91 15.02 -31.05
CA ALA A 99 -20.69 15.83 -32.25
C ALA A 99 -20.14 17.22 -31.88
N LYS A 100 -20.74 17.89 -30.89
CA LYS A 100 -20.25 19.20 -30.40
C LYS A 100 -18.85 19.11 -29.79
N LYS A 101 -18.54 18.03 -29.06
CA LYS A 101 -17.18 17.78 -28.53
C LYS A 101 -16.15 17.63 -29.64
N LYS A 102 -16.44 16.80 -30.65
CA LYS A 102 -15.56 16.61 -31.82
C LYS A 102 -15.33 17.90 -32.58
N GLN A 103 -16.36 18.74 -32.72
CA GLN A 103 -16.23 20.05 -33.34
C GLN A 103 -15.29 20.97 -32.55
N ALA A 104 -15.44 21.06 -31.23
CA ALA A 104 -14.57 21.86 -30.37
C ALA A 104 -13.11 21.37 -30.43
N GLU A 105 -12.90 20.06 -30.39
CA GLU A 105 -11.58 19.44 -30.53
C GLU A 105 -10.94 19.75 -31.89
N ALA A 106 -11.69 19.65 -32.99
CA ALA A 106 -11.22 20.03 -34.32
C ALA A 106 -10.85 21.51 -34.44
N MET A 107 -11.47 22.37 -33.61
CA MET A 107 -11.16 23.80 -33.52
C MET A 107 -10.03 24.11 -32.50
N GLY A 108 -9.49 23.10 -31.81
CA GLY A 108 -8.43 23.27 -30.81
C GLY A 108 -8.88 24.01 -29.54
N VAL A 109 -10.20 24.06 -29.27
CA VAL A 109 -10.76 24.74 -28.11
C VAL A 109 -11.42 23.74 -27.14
N PRO A 110 -11.38 24.00 -25.82
CA PRO A 110 -12.09 23.15 -24.86
C PRO A 110 -13.60 23.16 -25.09
N TYR A 111 -14.22 21.98 -25.07
CA TYR A 111 -15.67 21.87 -25.11
C TYR A 111 -16.28 22.34 -23.78
N VAL A 112 -17.13 23.38 -23.86
CA VAL A 112 -17.94 23.88 -22.75
C VAL A 112 -19.41 23.76 -23.16
N TYR A 113 -20.24 23.13 -22.33
CA TYR A 113 -21.66 23.00 -22.63
C TYR A 113 -22.32 24.38 -22.65
N ASP A 114 -23.11 24.63 -23.69
CA ASP A 114 -23.65 25.93 -24.09
C ASP A 114 -24.93 26.34 -23.34
N GLY A 115 -25.47 25.46 -22.50
CA GLY A 115 -26.69 25.76 -21.75
C GLY A 115 -27.95 25.73 -22.61
N LEU A 116 -27.97 24.97 -23.72
CA LEU A 116 -29.06 24.94 -24.70
C LEU A 116 -30.48 24.91 -24.08
N HIS A 117 -30.67 24.13 -23.03
CA HIS A 117 -31.96 23.93 -22.37
C HIS A 117 -32.14 24.74 -21.07
N ALA A 118 -31.21 25.63 -20.72
CA ALA A 118 -31.19 26.35 -19.44
C ALA A 118 -32.33 27.35 -19.24
N ASN A 119 -32.97 27.76 -20.34
CA ASN A 119 -34.06 28.75 -20.36
C ASN A 119 -35.33 28.21 -21.06
N MET A 120 -35.48 26.88 -21.18
CA MET A 120 -36.73 26.29 -21.67
C MET A 120 -37.91 26.70 -20.77
N SER A 121 -39.06 26.95 -21.38
CA SER A 121 -40.31 27.18 -20.65
C SER A 121 -40.82 25.89 -20.01
N GLU A 122 -41.58 26.03 -18.92
CA GLU A 122 -42.20 24.87 -18.25
C GLU A 122 -43.10 24.08 -19.20
N ALA A 123 -43.78 24.74 -20.14
CA ALA A 123 -44.61 24.08 -21.14
C ALA A 123 -43.81 23.14 -22.05
N GLU A 124 -42.65 23.59 -22.57
CA GLU A 124 -41.77 22.77 -23.41
C GLU A 124 -41.15 21.61 -22.62
N VAL A 125 -40.81 21.83 -21.35
CA VAL A 125 -40.31 20.76 -20.47
C VAL A 125 -41.39 19.70 -20.28
N GLN A 126 -42.63 20.09 -19.97
CA GLN A 126 -43.73 19.16 -19.76
C GLN A 126 -44.11 18.39 -21.03
N GLU A 127 -44.01 19.02 -22.21
CA GLU A 127 -44.21 18.33 -23.48
C GLU A 127 -43.19 17.20 -23.69
N LYS A 128 -41.90 17.48 -23.50
CA LYS A 128 -40.83 16.47 -23.63
C LYS A 128 -40.94 15.36 -22.60
N LEU A 129 -41.35 15.69 -21.36
CA LEU A 129 -41.60 14.70 -20.31
C LEU A 129 -42.78 13.79 -20.66
N LYS A 130 -43.89 14.33 -21.16
CA LYS A 130 -45.05 13.55 -21.63
C LYS A 130 -44.70 12.65 -22.82
N ALA A 131 -43.81 13.09 -23.69
CA ALA A 131 -43.28 12.31 -24.79
C ALA A 131 -42.31 11.19 -24.35
N GLY A 132 -41.97 11.09 -23.05
CA GLY A 132 -41.04 10.10 -22.54
C GLY A 132 -39.58 10.34 -22.99
N THR A 133 -39.24 11.57 -23.35
CA THR A 133 -37.89 11.90 -23.83
C THR A 133 -36.88 11.76 -22.66
N PRO A 134 -35.83 10.93 -22.79
CA PRO A 134 -34.80 10.82 -21.76
C PRO A 134 -34.14 12.18 -21.49
N TYR A 135 -33.82 12.45 -20.24
CA TYR A 135 -33.18 13.70 -19.85
C TYR A 135 -32.15 13.49 -18.76
N SER A 136 -31.17 14.39 -18.69
CA SER A 136 -30.28 14.56 -17.54
C SER A 136 -30.63 15.84 -16.80
N VAL A 137 -30.18 15.99 -15.54
CA VAL A 137 -30.27 17.26 -14.83
C VAL A 137 -28.88 17.91 -14.81
N ARG A 138 -28.81 19.17 -15.25
CA ARG A 138 -27.60 19.98 -15.26
C ARG A 138 -27.65 21.06 -14.20
N PHE A 139 -26.52 21.31 -13.57
CA PHE A 139 -26.30 22.46 -12.70
C PHE A 139 -26.07 23.70 -13.54
N LYS A 140 -26.75 24.80 -13.21
CA LYS A 140 -26.60 26.10 -13.85
C LYS A 140 -25.41 26.82 -13.23
N THR A 141 -24.29 26.83 -13.93
CA THR A 141 -23.01 27.34 -13.39
C THR A 141 -23.03 28.87 -13.38
N PRO A 142 -22.92 29.52 -12.20
CA PRO A 142 -22.81 30.97 -12.13
C PRO A 142 -21.45 31.41 -12.70
N SER A 143 -21.44 32.48 -13.49
CA SER A 143 -20.22 33.07 -14.04
C SER A 143 -19.49 33.90 -12.98
N LYS A 144 -18.42 33.35 -12.40
CA LYS A 144 -17.57 34.03 -11.42
C LYS A 144 -16.14 33.51 -11.44
N THR A 145 -15.21 34.29 -10.90
CA THR A 145 -13.91 33.76 -10.49
C THR A 145 -14.07 33.11 -9.11
N LEU A 146 -13.77 31.83 -9.01
CA LEU A 146 -13.77 31.08 -7.75
C LEU A 146 -12.34 30.99 -7.24
N ILE A 147 -12.13 31.39 -5.99
CA ILE A 147 -10.84 31.26 -5.29
C ILE A 147 -11.11 30.50 -4.00
N PHE A 148 -10.31 29.47 -3.73
CA PHE A 148 -10.33 28.76 -2.46
C PHE A 148 -8.90 28.50 -1.99
N ASP A 149 -8.74 28.39 -0.68
CA ASP A 149 -7.46 28.02 -0.07
C ASP A 149 -7.46 26.52 0.20
N ASP A 150 -6.49 25.82 -0.39
CA ASP A 150 -6.20 24.42 -0.08
C ASP A 150 -5.10 24.35 0.97
N ILE A 151 -5.28 23.54 2.02
CA ILE A 151 -4.32 23.40 3.10
C ILE A 151 -2.94 22.98 2.58
N ILE A 152 -2.89 22.10 1.58
CA ILE A 152 -1.63 21.55 1.05
C ILE A 152 -1.19 22.34 -0.16
N GLN A 153 -2.07 22.58 -1.14
CA GLN A 153 -1.75 23.19 -2.43
C GLN A 153 -1.68 24.73 -2.38
N GLY A 154 -2.20 25.34 -1.32
CA GLY A 154 -2.30 26.79 -1.17
C GLY A 154 -3.48 27.38 -1.94
N LYS A 155 -3.38 28.66 -2.28
CA LYS A 155 -4.46 29.39 -2.97
C LYS A 155 -4.64 28.89 -4.41
N VAL A 156 -5.86 28.48 -4.74
CA VAL A 156 -6.24 27.97 -6.07
C VAL A 156 -7.33 28.86 -6.67
N LYS A 157 -7.15 29.26 -7.93
CA LYS A 157 -8.06 30.14 -8.67
C LYS A 157 -8.59 29.44 -9.92
N PHE A 158 -9.90 29.49 -10.11
CA PHE A 158 -10.59 28.95 -11.28
C PHE A 158 -11.61 29.95 -11.85
N ASP A 159 -11.70 30.03 -13.17
CA ASP A 159 -12.81 30.71 -13.85
C ASP A 159 -13.92 29.68 -14.12
N THR A 160 -15.11 29.91 -13.54
CA THR A 160 -16.22 28.97 -13.67
C THR A 160 -16.79 28.92 -15.10
N LYS A 161 -16.50 29.91 -15.95
CA LYS A 161 -16.86 29.89 -17.37
C LYS A 161 -16.26 28.70 -18.12
N LEU A 162 -15.10 28.20 -17.67
CA LEU A 162 -14.42 27.05 -18.27
C LEU A 162 -15.07 25.70 -17.88
N ILE A 163 -15.99 25.70 -16.92
CA ILE A 163 -16.68 24.48 -16.45
C ILE A 163 -17.91 24.18 -17.30
N GLY A 164 -18.69 25.22 -17.63
CA GLY A 164 -20.02 25.11 -18.25
C GLY A 164 -21.05 24.47 -17.32
N ASP A 165 -22.28 24.31 -17.81
CA ASP A 165 -23.33 23.62 -17.05
C ASP A 165 -23.11 22.11 -17.10
N PHE A 166 -22.78 21.53 -15.94
CA PHE A 166 -22.38 20.13 -15.83
C PHE A 166 -23.52 19.25 -15.29
N ILE A 167 -23.47 17.96 -15.62
CA ILE A 167 -24.49 16.98 -15.19
C ILE A 167 -24.37 16.72 -13.68
N ILE A 168 -25.49 16.85 -12.97
CA ILE A 168 -25.64 16.46 -11.56
C ILE A 168 -26.47 15.19 -11.39
N VAL A 169 -27.39 14.90 -12.32
CA VAL A 169 -28.12 13.63 -12.38
C VAL A 169 -28.12 13.12 -13.82
N LYS A 170 -27.68 11.88 -14.00
CA LYS A 170 -27.62 11.18 -15.29
C LYS A 170 -29.03 10.80 -15.78
N SER A 171 -29.13 10.38 -17.03
CA SER A 171 -30.40 9.93 -17.62
C SER A 171 -30.96 8.64 -17.04
N ASP A 172 -30.13 7.83 -16.38
CA ASP A 172 -30.53 6.66 -15.60
C ASP A 172 -31.08 7.02 -14.21
N GLY A 173 -31.13 8.31 -13.86
CA GLY A 173 -31.58 8.81 -12.55
C GLY A 173 -30.52 8.78 -11.45
N PHE A 174 -29.33 8.21 -11.69
CA PHE A 174 -28.25 8.22 -10.71
C PHE A 174 -27.56 9.59 -10.65
N PRO A 175 -27.18 10.06 -9.45
CA PRO A 175 -26.42 11.29 -9.32
C PRO A 175 -25.01 11.14 -9.91
N SER A 176 -24.41 12.26 -10.33
CA SER A 176 -23.00 12.30 -10.65
C SER A 176 -22.16 12.34 -9.37
N TYR A 177 -20.90 11.88 -9.46
CA TYR A 177 -19.94 11.89 -8.34
C TYR A 177 -19.89 13.23 -7.61
N ASN A 178 -19.69 14.34 -8.34
CA ASN A 178 -19.56 15.66 -7.73
C ASN A 178 -20.83 16.10 -6.99
N TYR A 179 -22.00 15.66 -7.44
CA TYR A 179 -23.26 16.00 -6.80
C TYR A 179 -23.53 15.15 -5.56
N ALA A 180 -23.42 13.83 -5.69
CA ALA A 180 -23.65 12.89 -4.58
C ALA A 180 -22.71 13.18 -3.40
N VAL A 181 -21.42 13.39 -3.68
CA VAL A 181 -20.40 13.72 -2.67
C VAL A 181 -20.78 14.98 -1.90
N VAL A 182 -21.17 16.06 -2.58
CA VAL A 182 -21.50 17.34 -1.91
C VAL A 182 -22.76 17.23 -1.07
N VAL A 183 -23.79 16.56 -1.59
CA VAL A 183 -25.03 16.34 -0.81
C VAL A 183 -24.72 15.55 0.44
N ASP A 184 -23.95 14.47 0.32
CA ASP A 184 -23.61 13.63 1.46
C ASP A 184 -22.66 14.32 2.43
N ASP A 185 -21.65 15.04 1.97
CA ASP A 185 -20.74 15.78 2.82
C ASP A 185 -21.48 16.85 3.65
N GLY A 186 -22.41 17.59 3.02
CA GLY A 186 -23.23 18.61 3.71
C GLY A 186 -24.22 18.02 4.72
N LEU A 187 -24.77 16.83 4.43
CA LEU A 187 -25.66 16.10 5.33
C LEU A 187 -24.91 15.42 6.48
N MET A 188 -23.78 14.78 6.19
CA MET A 188 -22.90 14.10 7.14
C MET A 188 -21.99 15.07 7.91
N LYS A 189 -22.11 16.38 7.66
CA LYS A 189 -21.38 17.45 8.37
C LYS A 189 -19.86 17.30 8.27
N ILE A 190 -19.37 16.93 7.09
CA ILE A 190 -17.93 16.87 6.81
C ILE A 190 -17.33 18.28 6.96
N SER A 191 -16.33 18.39 7.83
CA SER A 191 -15.60 19.65 8.05
C SER A 191 -14.33 19.76 7.20
N HIS A 192 -13.69 18.62 6.91
CA HIS A 192 -12.43 18.55 6.17
C HIS A 192 -12.52 17.47 5.09
N VAL A 193 -12.10 17.81 3.88
CA VAL A 193 -11.97 16.90 2.74
C VAL A 193 -10.50 16.72 2.41
N ILE A 194 -9.90 15.65 2.94
CA ILE A 194 -8.51 15.28 2.66
C ILE A 194 -8.51 14.19 1.58
N ARG A 195 -7.97 14.47 0.40
CA ARG A 195 -7.98 13.54 -0.75
C ARG A 195 -6.79 13.74 -1.69
N GLY A 196 -6.60 12.84 -2.66
CA GLY A 196 -5.51 12.96 -3.63
C GLY A 196 -5.69 14.17 -4.57
N VAL A 197 -4.58 14.80 -4.96
CA VAL A 197 -4.54 15.99 -5.85
C VAL A 197 -5.19 15.78 -7.21
N GLY A 198 -5.31 14.53 -7.68
CA GLY A 198 -6.13 14.20 -8.85
C GLY A 198 -7.60 14.64 -8.77
N HIS A 199 -8.13 14.93 -7.57
CA HIS A 199 -9.47 15.47 -7.38
C HIS A 199 -9.52 17.01 -7.28
N LEU A 200 -8.39 17.73 -7.39
CA LEU A 200 -8.36 19.18 -7.25
C LEU A 200 -9.24 19.90 -8.28
N SER A 201 -9.31 19.35 -9.50
CA SER A 201 -10.16 19.87 -10.58
C SER A 201 -11.67 19.65 -10.37
N ASN A 202 -12.05 18.79 -9.42
CA ASN A 202 -13.45 18.60 -9.02
C ASN A 202 -13.92 19.66 -8.01
N THR A 203 -13.00 20.18 -7.20
CA THR A 203 -13.29 21.10 -6.08
C THR A 203 -14.09 22.34 -6.51
N PRO A 204 -13.80 23.03 -7.63
CA PRO A 204 -14.61 24.17 -8.07
C PRO A 204 -16.08 23.80 -8.33
N ARG A 205 -16.33 22.63 -8.96
CA ARG A 205 -17.71 22.14 -9.19
C ARG A 205 -18.41 21.87 -7.87
N GLN A 206 -17.68 21.27 -6.93
CA GLN A 206 -18.24 20.91 -5.63
C GLN A 206 -18.58 22.16 -4.80
N ILE A 207 -17.68 23.15 -4.73
CA ILE A 207 -17.93 24.42 -4.03
C ILE A 207 -19.17 25.12 -4.59
N LEU A 208 -19.36 25.14 -5.92
CA LEU A 208 -20.57 25.72 -6.52
C LEU A 208 -21.85 25.02 -6.06
N ILE A 209 -21.82 23.69 -5.90
CA ILE A 209 -22.97 22.92 -5.41
C ILE A 209 -23.19 23.19 -3.92
N TYR A 210 -22.13 23.26 -3.09
CA TYR A 210 -22.22 23.62 -1.67
C TYR A 210 -22.92 24.97 -1.49
N GLU A 211 -22.44 25.99 -2.19
CA GLU A 211 -23.01 27.34 -2.18
C GLU A 211 -24.47 27.34 -2.64
N ALA A 212 -24.78 26.62 -3.73
CA ALA A 212 -26.12 26.53 -4.27
C ALA A 212 -27.11 25.87 -3.30
N LEU A 213 -26.67 24.85 -2.57
CA LEU A 213 -27.49 24.13 -1.60
C LEU A 213 -27.55 24.83 -0.22
N GLY A 214 -26.71 25.83 0.00
CA GLY A 214 -26.58 26.54 1.28
C GLY A 214 -25.86 25.72 2.35
N PHE A 215 -25.02 24.77 1.93
CA PHE A 215 -24.20 23.98 2.84
C PHE A 215 -22.88 24.71 3.18
N PRO A 216 -22.35 24.53 4.40
CA PRO A 216 -20.99 24.97 4.73
C PRO A 216 -19.99 24.31 3.77
N VAL A 217 -19.07 25.11 3.24
CA VAL A 217 -17.96 24.60 2.42
C VAL A 217 -16.90 24.04 3.37
N PRO A 218 -16.50 22.76 3.26
CA PRO A 218 -15.46 22.18 4.11
C PRO A 218 -14.08 22.74 3.73
N GLU A 219 -13.12 22.58 4.64
CA GLU A 219 -11.71 22.82 4.32
C GLU A 219 -11.18 21.70 3.41
N PHE A 220 -10.39 22.07 2.40
CA PHE A 220 -9.83 21.11 1.44
C PHE A 220 -8.33 20.93 1.65
N ALA A 221 -7.88 19.68 1.56
CA ALA A 221 -6.47 19.32 1.55
C ALA A 221 -6.19 18.29 0.45
N HIS A 222 -5.47 18.70 -0.59
CA HIS A 222 -5.16 17.82 -1.71
C HIS A 222 -3.75 17.23 -1.61
N ALA A 223 -3.65 16.01 -1.10
CA ALA A 223 -2.40 15.27 -0.91
C ALA A 223 -1.72 14.97 -2.25
N SER A 224 -0.39 15.15 -2.31
CA SER A 224 0.41 15.00 -3.52
C SER A 224 0.35 13.59 -4.12
N GLU A 225 0.64 13.46 -5.40
CA GLU A 225 0.65 12.15 -6.06
C GLU A 225 1.71 11.20 -5.45
N ILE A 226 1.42 9.90 -5.46
CA ILE A 226 2.41 8.86 -5.20
C ILE A 226 2.98 8.42 -6.55
N VAL A 227 4.30 8.50 -6.68
CA VAL A 227 5.02 8.16 -7.90
C VAL A 227 5.93 6.95 -7.67
N GLY A 228 6.19 6.19 -8.73
CA GLY A 228 7.20 5.14 -8.72
C GLY A 228 8.62 5.71 -8.69
N MET A 229 9.62 4.83 -8.65
CA MET A 229 11.03 5.23 -8.75
C MET A 229 11.41 5.85 -10.10
N ASP A 230 10.57 5.67 -11.12
CA ASP A 230 10.64 6.28 -12.45
C ASP A 230 10.01 7.69 -12.49
N GLY A 231 9.45 8.18 -11.38
CA GLY A 231 8.76 9.46 -11.30
C GLY A 231 7.36 9.47 -11.94
N LYS A 232 6.92 8.35 -12.53
CA LYS A 232 5.58 8.21 -13.10
C LYS A 232 4.58 7.91 -12.01
N LYS A 233 3.31 8.25 -12.26
CA LYS A 233 2.21 7.95 -11.33
C LYS A 233 2.11 6.44 -11.11
N LEU A 234 2.05 6.02 -9.85
CA LEU A 234 1.93 4.61 -9.50
C LEU A 234 0.62 4.03 -10.07
N SER A 235 0.72 3.03 -10.96
CA SER A 235 -0.44 2.50 -11.67
C SER A 235 -1.29 1.57 -10.79
N LYS A 236 -2.62 1.59 -10.97
CA LYS A 236 -3.57 0.71 -10.27
C LYS A 236 -3.64 -0.70 -10.86
N ARG A 237 -3.10 -0.95 -12.06
CA ARG A 237 -3.29 -2.20 -12.83
C ARG A 237 -2.46 -3.38 -12.31
N ALA A 238 -1.80 -3.15 -11.20
CA ALA A 238 -0.69 -3.90 -10.69
C ALA A 238 -1.00 -4.46 -9.31
N GLY A 239 -1.10 -5.79 -9.20
CA GLY A 239 -1.32 -6.50 -7.94
C GLY A 239 -0.33 -6.11 -6.83
N ALA A 240 0.85 -5.60 -7.19
CA ALA A 240 1.87 -5.07 -6.26
C ALA A 240 1.44 -3.89 -5.38
N THR A 241 0.38 -3.18 -5.76
CA THR A 241 -0.07 -1.98 -5.03
C THR A 241 -1.25 -2.28 -4.08
N SER A 242 -1.66 -3.55 -4.01
CA SER A 242 -2.63 -4.05 -3.05
C SER A 242 -2.02 -4.04 -1.66
N ILE A 243 -2.79 -3.56 -0.69
CA ILE A 243 -2.41 -3.53 0.72
C ILE A 243 -2.27 -4.97 1.25
N LEU A 244 -3.18 -5.85 0.83
CA LEU A 244 -3.20 -7.25 1.25
C LEU A 244 -1.99 -8.04 0.72
N ALA A 245 -1.40 -7.66 -0.42
CA ALA A 245 -0.17 -8.28 -0.89
C ALA A 245 1.00 -8.05 0.09
N PHE A 246 1.07 -6.87 0.73
CA PHE A 246 2.09 -6.60 1.75
C PHE A 246 1.82 -7.36 3.05
N ARG A 247 0.55 -7.53 3.45
CA ARG A 247 0.18 -8.45 4.54
C ARG A 247 0.70 -9.86 4.24
N ASP A 248 0.43 -10.36 3.05
CA ASP A 248 0.77 -11.75 2.66
C ASP A 248 2.29 -11.93 2.43
N LEU A 249 3.04 -10.85 2.24
CA LEU A 249 4.50 -10.82 2.30
C LEU A 249 5.06 -10.77 3.73
N GLY A 250 4.20 -10.68 4.75
CA GLY A 250 4.60 -10.67 6.15
C GLY A 250 5.01 -9.30 6.68
N TYR A 251 4.60 -8.20 6.04
CA TYR A 251 4.71 -6.89 6.67
C TYR A 251 3.70 -6.76 7.81
N LEU A 252 4.09 -6.04 8.85
CA LEU A 252 3.21 -5.70 9.96
C LEU A 252 2.35 -4.48 9.62
N PRO A 253 1.10 -4.40 10.13
CA PRO A 253 0.25 -3.25 9.88
C PRO A 253 0.84 -1.94 10.43
N GLU A 254 1.53 -1.97 11.57
CA GLU A 254 2.21 -0.80 12.15
C GLU A 254 3.27 -0.23 11.21
N THR A 255 4.08 -1.12 10.62
CA THR A 255 5.06 -0.76 9.61
C THR A 255 4.40 -0.04 8.44
N PHE A 256 3.31 -0.61 7.95
CA PHE A 256 2.67 -0.11 6.74
C PHE A 256 1.95 1.23 6.99
N LEU A 257 1.30 1.40 8.14
CA LEU A 257 0.73 2.67 8.58
C LEU A 257 1.81 3.75 8.65
N ASN A 258 2.92 3.48 9.33
CA ASN A 258 4.01 4.43 9.47
C ASN A 258 4.62 4.78 8.10
N TYR A 259 4.90 3.79 7.26
CA TYR A 259 5.47 4.02 5.93
C TYR A 259 4.53 4.83 5.05
N MET A 260 3.23 4.49 5.01
CA MET A 260 2.24 5.25 4.24
C MET A 260 2.08 6.68 4.73
N ALA A 261 2.19 6.93 6.04
CA ALA A 261 2.17 8.29 6.58
C ALA A 261 3.31 9.14 5.99
N LEU A 262 4.53 8.58 5.91
CA LEU A 262 5.70 9.29 5.36
C LEU A 262 5.60 9.58 3.85
N LEU A 263 4.62 9.02 3.14
CA LEU A 263 4.37 9.30 1.72
C LEU A 263 3.63 10.63 1.54
N GLY A 264 4.33 11.72 1.85
CA GLY A 264 3.88 13.09 1.62
C GLY A 264 3.62 13.88 2.90
N TRP A 265 4.00 13.34 4.06
CA TRP A 265 3.95 14.02 5.35
C TRP A 265 5.27 13.80 6.11
N THR A 266 5.69 14.80 6.87
CA THR A 266 6.87 14.73 7.73
C THR A 266 6.50 15.08 9.16
N SER A 267 6.99 14.29 10.12
CA SER A 267 6.81 14.54 11.55
C SER A 267 7.38 15.91 11.97
N PRO A 268 6.92 16.48 13.11
CA PRO A 268 7.40 17.75 13.63
C PRO A 268 8.92 17.84 13.79
N ASP A 269 9.54 16.76 14.24
CA ASP A 269 10.97 16.65 14.57
C ASP A 269 11.78 15.85 13.53
N GLY A 270 11.15 15.41 12.44
CA GLY A 270 11.80 14.63 11.39
C GLY A 270 12.02 13.16 11.73
N GLN A 271 11.46 12.65 12.84
CA GLN A 271 11.46 11.21 13.12
C GLN A 271 10.67 10.42 12.07
N GLU A 272 11.28 9.38 11.52
CA GLU A 272 10.62 8.49 10.54
C GLU A 272 10.00 7.25 11.20
N TYR A 273 10.51 6.83 12.35
CA TYR A 273 9.96 5.70 13.11
C TYR A 273 9.02 6.21 14.19
N LEU A 274 7.73 5.89 14.07
CA LEU A 274 6.64 6.49 14.85
C LEU A 274 5.78 5.40 15.52
N PRO A 275 6.33 4.66 16.50
CA PRO A 275 5.66 3.52 17.12
C PRO A 275 4.47 3.91 18.00
N GLY A 276 3.60 2.93 18.24
CA GLY A 276 2.45 3.06 19.14
C GLY A 276 1.53 4.21 18.71
N ASN A 277 1.24 5.12 19.65
CA ASN A 277 0.29 6.21 19.42
C ASN A 277 0.96 7.54 19.01
N ILE A 278 2.25 7.53 18.63
CA ILE A 278 2.94 8.76 18.22
C ILE A 278 2.31 9.30 16.94
N LEU A 279 2.15 8.47 15.91
CA LEU A 279 1.60 8.89 14.62
C LEU A 279 0.19 9.54 14.74
N PRO A 280 -0.82 8.90 15.36
CA PRO A 280 -2.15 9.52 15.49
C PRO A 280 -2.21 10.75 16.41
N LYS A 281 -1.21 10.97 17.28
CA LYS A 281 -1.13 12.18 18.12
C LYS A 281 -0.41 13.35 17.44
N THR A 282 0.46 13.06 16.49
CA THR A 282 1.37 14.04 15.87
C THR A 282 0.95 14.42 14.46
N PHE A 283 0.09 13.63 13.83
CA PHE A 283 -0.33 13.88 12.45
C PHE A 283 -1.07 15.21 12.32
N ASP A 284 -0.61 16.01 11.38
CA ASP A 284 -1.20 17.28 11.00
C ASP A 284 -1.07 17.46 9.49
N VAL A 285 -2.22 17.66 8.83
CA VAL A 285 -2.32 17.83 7.38
C VAL A 285 -1.58 19.09 6.89
N HIS A 286 -1.37 20.10 7.74
CA HIS A 286 -0.57 21.29 7.40
C HIS A 286 0.92 20.98 7.17
N ARG A 287 1.40 19.81 7.62
CA ARG A 287 2.78 19.35 7.38
C ARG A 287 2.92 18.48 6.13
N CYS A 288 1.84 18.29 5.38
CA CYS A 288 1.91 17.58 4.11
C CYS A 288 2.62 18.40 3.04
N SER A 289 3.46 17.74 2.24
CA SER A 289 4.20 18.37 1.14
C SER A 289 3.39 18.41 -0.15
N LYS A 290 3.58 19.48 -0.95
CA LYS A 290 3.07 19.57 -2.32
C LYS A 290 3.80 18.63 -3.28
N SER A 291 5.06 18.30 -2.97
CA SER A 291 5.90 17.49 -3.85
C SER A 291 5.40 16.05 -3.95
N PRO A 292 5.45 15.42 -5.14
CA PRO A 292 5.15 14.01 -5.29
C PRO A 292 6.01 13.14 -4.37
N SER A 293 5.42 12.07 -3.85
CA SER A 293 6.08 11.15 -2.92
C SER A 293 6.49 9.87 -3.63
N THR A 294 7.78 9.55 -3.59
CA THR A 294 8.31 8.35 -4.23
C THR A 294 8.01 7.10 -3.40
N PHE A 295 7.41 6.11 -4.04
CA PHE A 295 7.22 4.77 -3.51
C PHE A 295 8.47 3.93 -3.84
N ASP A 296 9.39 3.79 -2.88
CA ASP A 296 10.75 3.24 -3.06
C ASP A 296 10.87 1.73 -2.77
N VAL A 297 9.73 1.02 -2.82
CA VAL A 297 9.61 -0.38 -2.40
C VAL A 297 10.22 -1.37 -3.39
N PHE A 298 10.19 -1.06 -4.69
CA PHE A 298 10.68 -1.97 -5.73
C PHE A 298 12.08 -1.58 -6.22
N LYS A 299 12.83 -2.53 -6.79
CA LYS A 299 14.13 -2.27 -7.39
C LYS A 299 13.98 -1.30 -8.57
N LYS A 300 15.01 -0.47 -8.79
CA LYS A 300 15.08 0.36 -10.00
C LYS A 300 15.19 -0.54 -11.24
N PRO A 301 14.47 -0.23 -12.33
CA PRO A 301 14.62 -0.90 -13.62
C PRO A 301 16.06 -0.76 -14.14
N LYS A 302 16.55 -1.78 -14.87
CA LYS A 302 17.91 -1.77 -15.46
C LYS A 302 17.87 -1.06 -16.82
N GLY A 303 17.73 0.25 -16.78
CA GLY A 303 17.60 1.10 -17.96
C GLY A 303 16.65 2.23 -17.62
N GLY A 304 17.10 3.48 -17.70
CA GLY A 304 16.39 4.64 -17.13
C GLY A 304 14.98 4.90 -17.64
N ASP A 305 14.57 4.26 -18.74
CA ASP A 305 13.28 4.44 -19.40
C ASP A 305 12.30 3.27 -19.17
N GLU A 306 12.72 2.18 -18.53
CA GLU A 306 11.84 1.05 -18.22
C GLU A 306 10.89 1.43 -17.06
N GLU A 307 9.60 1.10 -17.19
CA GLU A 307 8.66 1.28 -16.08
C GLU A 307 8.96 0.27 -14.97
N VAL A 308 8.72 0.68 -13.72
CA VAL A 308 8.77 -0.26 -12.60
C VAL A 308 7.78 -1.38 -12.88
N ALA A 309 8.26 -2.62 -12.96
CA ALA A 309 7.40 -3.79 -13.08
C ALA A 309 6.42 -3.79 -11.91
N THR A 310 5.13 -3.72 -12.24
CA THR A 310 4.07 -3.63 -11.23
C THR A 310 2.98 -4.71 -11.48
N ASN A 311 2.96 -5.31 -12.67
CA ASN A 311 2.10 -6.44 -12.99
C ASN A 311 2.73 -7.77 -12.54
N PHE A 312 2.60 -8.07 -11.25
CA PHE A 312 3.01 -9.36 -10.70
C PHE A 312 1.83 -10.32 -10.65
N SER A 313 2.07 -11.58 -11.02
CA SER A 313 1.07 -12.66 -10.99
C SER A 313 1.18 -13.54 -9.74
N SER A 314 2.20 -13.36 -8.91
CA SER A 314 2.39 -14.11 -7.65
C SER A 314 3.12 -13.28 -6.59
N LEU A 315 2.98 -13.67 -5.32
CA LEU A 315 3.72 -13.07 -4.21
C LEU A 315 5.24 -13.21 -4.37
N ASP A 316 5.72 -14.28 -4.98
CA ASP A 316 7.15 -14.53 -5.18
C ASP A 316 7.77 -13.53 -6.15
N GLN A 317 7.05 -13.19 -7.23
CA GLN A 317 7.50 -12.15 -8.15
C GLN A 317 7.55 -10.77 -7.46
N ILE A 318 6.57 -10.48 -6.58
CA ILE A 318 6.59 -9.24 -5.80
C ILE A 318 7.82 -9.23 -4.89
N ALA A 319 8.06 -10.32 -4.13
CA ALA A 319 9.19 -10.48 -3.23
C ALA A 319 10.53 -10.31 -3.95
N GLU A 320 10.69 -10.91 -5.12
CA GLU A 320 11.90 -10.79 -5.94
C GLU A 320 12.12 -9.36 -6.44
N ALA A 321 11.05 -8.64 -6.78
CA ALA A 321 11.12 -7.26 -7.24
C ALA A 321 11.37 -6.25 -6.12
N MET A 322 11.21 -6.61 -4.84
CA MET A 322 11.41 -5.70 -3.72
C MET A 322 12.85 -5.22 -3.64
N ASN A 323 13.02 -3.94 -3.32
CA ASN A 323 14.30 -3.34 -2.99
C ASN A 323 14.64 -3.67 -1.52
N PRO A 324 15.69 -4.47 -1.26
CA PRO A 324 16.08 -4.83 0.11
C PRO A 324 16.49 -3.62 0.96
N LYS A 325 16.92 -2.53 0.32
CA LYS A 325 17.32 -1.28 0.97
C LYS A 325 16.19 -0.23 0.99
N SER A 326 14.95 -0.64 0.75
CA SER A 326 13.81 0.27 0.78
C SER A 326 13.55 0.78 2.20
N LYS A 327 12.97 1.98 2.29
CA LYS A 327 12.52 2.52 3.57
C LYS A 327 11.48 1.62 4.24
N LEU A 328 10.64 0.96 3.44
CA LEU A 328 9.68 -0.02 3.94
C LEU A 328 10.36 -1.17 4.70
N ASN A 329 11.41 -1.78 4.13
CA ASN A 329 12.15 -2.85 4.81
C ASN A 329 12.86 -2.35 6.07
N TRP A 330 13.50 -1.17 5.99
CA TRP A 330 14.13 -0.57 7.17
C TRP A 330 13.14 -0.35 8.32
N LEU A 331 11.96 0.24 8.04
CA LEU A 331 10.90 0.40 9.03
C LEU A 331 10.41 -0.95 9.54
N SER A 332 10.20 -1.90 8.63
CA SER A 332 9.68 -3.23 8.96
C SER A 332 10.58 -3.98 9.92
N ASN A 333 11.89 -4.04 9.63
CA ASN A 333 12.89 -4.62 10.52
C ASN A 333 12.84 -3.96 11.91
N LYS A 334 12.75 -2.63 11.95
CA LYS A 334 12.67 -1.89 13.22
C LYS A 334 11.41 -2.25 14.02
N TYR A 335 10.24 -2.30 13.39
CA TYR A 335 9.00 -2.73 14.05
C TYR A 335 9.07 -4.18 14.55
N ILE A 336 9.56 -5.09 13.72
CA ILE A 336 9.72 -6.50 14.09
C ILE A 336 10.61 -6.65 15.34
N ARG A 337 11.68 -5.86 15.44
CA ARG A 337 12.62 -5.86 16.56
C ARG A 337 12.12 -5.16 17.83
N GLU A 338 11.23 -4.19 17.72
CA GLU A 338 10.81 -3.38 18.87
C GLU A 338 9.43 -3.75 19.42
N LEU A 339 8.58 -4.40 18.61
CA LEU A 339 7.28 -4.84 19.09
C LEU A 339 7.39 -5.98 20.14
N PRO A 340 6.38 -6.10 21.03
CA PRO A 340 6.29 -7.23 21.95
C PRO A 340 6.33 -8.56 21.21
N ILE A 341 7.13 -9.51 21.72
CA ILE A 341 7.36 -10.79 21.03
C ILE A 341 6.07 -11.58 20.77
N GLN A 342 5.10 -11.53 21.69
CA GLN A 342 3.79 -12.15 21.49
C GLN A 342 3.09 -11.63 20.24
N LYS A 343 3.13 -10.31 20.00
CA LYS A 343 2.49 -9.69 18.84
C LYS A 343 3.17 -10.09 17.52
N VAL A 344 4.50 -10.20 17.56
CA VAL A 344 5.27 -10.70 16.42
C VAL A 344 4.94 -12.17 16.15
N ALA A 345 4.85 -13.00 17.19
CA ALA A 345 4.48 -14.41 17.09
C ALA A 345 3.06 -14.60 16.55
N ASP A 346 2.08 -13.83 17.04
CA ASP A 346 0.69 -13.85 16.54
C ASP A 346 0.63 -13.53 15.04
N SER A 347 1.41 -12.54 14.60
CA SER A 347 1.49 -12.14 13.19
C SER A 347 2.28 -13.12 12.33
N LEU A 348 3.15 -13.93 12.94
CA LEU A 348 3.96 -14.95 12.28
C LEU A 348 3.20 -16.27 12.10
N ALA A 349 2.23 -16.58 12.97
CA ALA A 349 1.52 -17.85 12.99
C ALA A 349 1.00 -18.32 11.61
N PRO A 350 0.41 -17.46 10.74
CA PRO A 350 -0.05 -17.88 9.41
C PRO A 350 1.07 -18.43 8.51
N PHE A 351 2.32 -18.00 8.73
CA PHE A 351 3.48 -18.45 7.95
C PHE A 351 4.08 -19.77 8.48
N LEU A 352 3.71 -20.18 9.69
CA LEU A 352 4.18 -21.42 10.33
C LEU A 352 3.22 -22.59 10.14
N GLU A 353 1.92 -22.34 9.96
CA GLU A 353 0.85 -23.35 9.95
C GLU A 353 1.19 -24.57 9.06
N ASN A 354 1.70 -24.33 7.85
CA ASN A 354 1.98 -25.36 6.85
C ASN A 354 3.45 -25.83 6.80
N ARG A 355 4.30 -25.43 7.76
CA ARG A 355 5.74 -25.74 7.77
C ARG A 355 6.06 -27.08 8.43
N THR A 356 6.02 -28.15 7.63
CA THR A 356 6.28 -29.53 8.10
C THR A 356 7.70 -29.78 8.62
N ASP A 357 8.63 -28.90 8.28
CA ASP A 357 10.03 -28.90 8.72
C ASP A 357 10.26 -28.21 10.08
N ILE A 358 9.20 -27.67 10.70
CA ILE A 358 9.20 -27.10 12.04
C ILE A 358 8.27 -27.96 12.91
N PRO A 359 8.65 -28.42 14.11
CA PRO A 359 7.78 -29.23 14.96
C PRO A 359 6.50 -28.47 15.33
N GLU A 360 5.39 -29.20 15.52
CA GLU A 360 4.05 -28.63 15.67
C GLU A 360 3.94 -27.68 16.87
N GLU A 361 4.60 -27.99 17.98
CA GLU A 361 4.64 -27.16 19.17
C GLU A 361 5.31 -25.80 18.93
N TYR A 362 6.20 -25.69 17.94
CA TYR A 362 6.85 -24.44 17.52
C TYR A 362 6.06 -23.67 16.46
N ARG A 363 4.82 -24.08 16.17
CA ARG A 363 3.90 -23.34 15.29
C ARG A 363 2.83 -22.57 16.08
N ASP A 364 2.69 -22.84 17.39
CA ASP A 364 1.78 -22.11 18.27
C ASP A 364 2.40 -20.76 18.68
N PRO A 365 1.75 -19.62 18.37
CA PRO A 365 2.24 -18.29 18.76
C PRO A 365 2.29 -18.06 20.28
N LYS A 366 1.73 -18.95 21.10
CA LYS A 366 1.82 -18.88 22.57
C LYS A 366 3.03 -19.62 23.14
N ASN A 367 3.76 -20.38 22.32
CA ASN A 367 4.93 -21.12 22.78
C ASN A 367 6.11 -20.17 23.11
N LYS A 368 6.58 -20.22 24.37
CA LYS A 368 7.72 -19.41 24.86
C LYS A 368 9.06 -19.77 24.21
N GLU A 369 9.21 -21.02 23.78
CA GLU A 369 10.41 -21.49 23.09
C GLU A 369 10.42 -20.96 21.66
N LEU A 370 9.26 -20.92 20.99
CA LEU A 370 9.10 -20.18 19.73
C LEU A 370 9.43 -18.70 19.93
N HIS A 371 8.96 -18.05 21.00
CA HIS A 371 9.31 -16.64 21.28
C HIS A 371 10.82 -16.44 21.36
N SER A 372 11.52 -17.36 22.04
CA SER A 372 12.99 -17.30 22.16
C SER A 372 13.68 -17.47 20.80
N LEU A 373 13.19 -18.39 19.96
CA LEU A 373 13.69 -18.56 18.59
C LEU A 373 13.44 -17.32 17.74
N VAL A 374 12.20 -16.79 17.75
CA VAL A 374 11.82 -15.59 17.00
C VAL A 374 12.66 -14.40 17.46
N ASP A 375 12.87 -14.21 18.76
CA ASP A 375 13.69 -13.12 19.30
C ASP A 375 15.16 -13.21 18.84
N SER A 376 15.70 -14.42 18.67
CA SER A 376 17.06 -14.62 18.14
C SER A 376 17.19 -14.32 16.65
N VAL A 377 16.14 -14.54 15.85
CA VAL A 377 16.20 -14.36 14.37
C VAL A 377 15.68 -13.01 13.91
N ARG A 378 14.85 -12.32 14.71
CA ARG A 378 14.09 -11.15 14.26
C ARG A 378 14.95 -9.97 13.81
N VAL A 379 16.21 -9.91 14.25
CA VAL A 379 17.19 -8.92 13.80
C VAL A 379 17.50 -9.04 12.29
N TYR A 380 17.35 -10.24 11.72
CA TYR A 380 17.63 -10.55 10.32
C TYR A 380 16.41 -10.46 9.40
N LEU A 381 15.24 -10.13 9.94
CA LEU A 381 13.99 -10.16 9.20
C LEU A 381 13.66 -8.76 8.65
N ASP A 382 13.42 -8.70 7.35
CA ASP A 382 12.75 -7.56 6.71
C ASP A 382 11.23 -7.73 6.79
N ASN A 383 10.74 -8.96 6.80
CA ASN A 383 9.32 -9.30 6.93
C ASN A 383 9.16 -10.69 7.56
N LEU A 384 7.96 -10.99 8.03
CA LEU A 384 7.68 -12.25 8.75
C LEU A 384 7.66 -13.48 7.83
N ARG A 385 7.49 -13.30 6.51
CA ARG A 385 7.53 -14.42 5.55
C ARG A 385 8.90 -15.09 5.51
N GLN A 386 9.98 -14.38 5.88
CA GLN A 386 11.33 -14.90 5.97
C GLN A 386 11.58 -15.76 7.22
N ALA A 387 10.85 -15.51 8.32
CA ALA A 387 11.16 -16.11 9.62
C ALA A 387 11.12 -17.65 9.65
N PRO A 388 10.13 -18.32 9.00
CA PRO A 388 10.07 -19.77 8.99
C PRO A 388 11.34 -20.46 8.48
N ASP A 389 12.04 -19.89 7.49
CA ASP A 389 13.29 -20.46 6.98
C ASP A 389 14.42 -20.38 8.00
N TYR A 390 14.49 -19.29 8.78
CA TYR A 390 15.42 -19.19 9.90
C TYR A 390 15.09 -20.15 11.04
N ILE A 391 13.81 -20.30 11.36
CA ILE A 391 13.35 -21.19 12.44
C ILE A 391 13.61 -22.66 12.10
N ALA A 392 13.32 -23.08 10.86
CA ALA A 392 13.53 -24.45 10.42
C ALA A 392 14.99 -24.92 10.55
N GLU A 393 15.96 -24.02 10.38
CA GLU A 393 17.38 -24.36 10.54
C GLU A 393 17.75 -24.83 11.95
N PHE A 394 16.94 -24.52 12.98
CA PHE A 394 17.14 -25.06 14.32
C PHE A 394 16.85 -26.56 14.41
N PHE A 395 15.90 -27.06 13.61
CA PHE A 395 15.36 -28.42 13.67
C PHE A 395 16.00 -29.40 12.67
N VAL A 396 16.87 -28.91 11.79
CA VAL A 396 17.63 -29.78 10.87
C VAL A 396 18.53 -30.75 11.66
N SER A 397 18.13 -32.02 11.66
CA SER A 397 18.77 -33.13 12.38
C SER A 397 19.37 -34.18 11.43
N ASP A 398 18.66 -34.53 10.34
CA ASP A 398 19.17 -35.41 9.28
C ASP A 398 19.92 -34.65 8.18
N LEU A 399 21.06 -34.06 8.56
CA LEU A 399 21.93 -33.35 7.62
C LEU A 399 22.52 -34.32 6.60
N LYS A 400 22.15 -34.17 5.33
CA LYS A 400 22.67 -34.92 4.18
C LYS A 400 23.09 -33.95 3.08
N VAL A 401 24.14 -34.29 2.34
CA VAL A 401 24.49 -33.54 1.12
C VAL A 401 23.39 -33.77 0.09
N GLN A 402 22.77 -32.68 -0.39
CA GLN A 402 21.81 -32.75 -1.48
C GLN A 402 22.50 -33.23 -2.77
N GLU A 403 21.82 -34.06 -3.54
CA GLU A 403 22.30 -34.44 -4.87
C GLU A 403 22.35 -33.22 -5.82
N GLY A 404 23.12 -33.33 -6.91
CA GLY A 404 23.33 -32.22 -7.86
C GLY A 404 24.40 -31.23 -7.41
N GLU A 405 24.09 -29.92 -7.50
CA GLU A 405 25.07 -28.83 -7.32
C GLU A 405 25.84 -28.93 -6.00
N ALA A 406 25.19 -29.26 -4.89
CA ALA A 406 25.83 -29.36 -3.58
C ALA A 406 26.93 -30.44 -3.56
N LYS A 407 26.65 -31.61 -4.12
CA LYS A 407 27.61 -32.71 -4.23
C LYS A 407 28.74 -32.37 -5.21
N GLU A 408 28.44 -31.70 -6.32
CA GLU A 408 29.43 -31.24 -7.29
C GLU A 408 30.42 -30.23 -6.67
N ILE A 409 29.93 -29.32 -5.83
CA ILE A 409 30.75 -28.36 -5.09
C ILE A 409 31.74 -29.08 -4.18
N LEU A 410 31.28 -30.03 -3.35
CA LEU A 410 32.18 -30.74 -2.43
C LEU A 410 33.15 -31.70 -3.13
N SER A 411 32.86 -32.10 -4.37
CA SER A 411 33.75 -32.95 -5.19
C SER A 411 34.89 -32.18 -5.87
N GLN A 412 34.89 -30.84 -5.84
CA GLN A 412 35.95 -30.03 -6.44
C GLN A 412 37.28 -30.21 -5.69
N GLU A 413 38.41 -30.18 -6.41
CA GLU A 413 39.74 -30.40 -5.83
C GLU A 413 40.10 -29.43 -4.68
N PHE A 414 39.59 -28.20 -4.72
CA PHE A 414 39.84 -27.19 -3.68
C PHE A 414 38.97 -27.39 -2.43
N SER A 415 37.84 -28.09 -2.53
CA SER A 415 36.84 -28.18 -1.46
C SER A 415 37.34 -28.86 -0.19
N PRO A 416 38.05 -30.01 -0.23
CA PRO A 416 38.61 -30.63 0.96
C PRO A 416 39.53 -29.67 1.74
N LYS A 417 40.39 -28.93 1.05
CA LYS A 417 41.30 -27.95 1.66
C LYS A 417 40.52 -26.80 2.31
N VAL A 418 39.53 -26.24 1.61
CA VAL A 418 38.70 -25.14 2.13
C VAL A 418 37.92 -25.56 3.39
N VAL A 419 37.26 -26.71 3.34
CA VAL A 419 36.45 -27.22 4.46
C VAL A 419 37.33 -27.54 5.66
N SER A 420 38.47 -28.21 5.45
CA SER A 420 39.42 -28.58 6.50
C SER A 420 40.01 -27.33 7.19
N THR A 421 40.46 -26.34 6.41
CA THR A 421 40.98 -25.07 6.95
C THR A 421 39.93 -24.28 7.72
N PHE A 422 38.71 -24.16 7.19
CA PHE A 422 37.63 -23.45 7.90
C PHE A 422 37.28 -24.16 9.21
N TYR A 423 37.19 -25.49 9.20
CA TYR A 423 36.93 -26.29 10.38
C TYR A 423 37.98 -26.09 11.47
N GLU A 424 39.27 -26.11 11.11
CA GLU A 424 40.37 -25.87 12.05
C GLU A 424 40.31 -24.47 12.67
N LEU A 425 40.10 -23.44 11.85
CA LEU A 425 39.96 -22.06 12.31
C LEU A 425 38.76 -21.89 13.24
N LEU A 426 37.61 -22.48 12.88
CA LEU A 426 36.40 -22.46 13.71
C LEU A 426 36.62 -23.20 15.04
N ARG A 427 37.26 -24.37 15.02
CA ARG A 427 37.57 -25.17 16.22
C ARG A 427 38.46 -24.40 17.19
N ASN A 428 39.42 -23.63 16.68
CA ASN A 428 40.41 -22.88 17.45
C ASN A 428 40.01 -21.44 17.80
N SER A 429 38.79 -21.01 17.47
CA SER A 429 38.27 -19.66 17.77
C SER A 429 36.95 -19.71 18.58
N ASP A 430 36.45 -18.57 19.05
CA ASP A 430 35.16 -18.43 19.75
C ASP A 430 34.29 -17.34 19.08
N PRO A 431 33.86 -17.53 17.81
CA PRO A 431 33.11 -16.52 17.07
C PRO A 431 31.68 -16.37 17.59
N LYS A 432 31.23 -15.12 17.76
CA LYS A 432 29.91 -14.78 18.32
C LYS A 432 29.07 -13.93 17.39
N THR A 433 29.68 -13.00 16.65
CA THR A 433 28.96 -12.09 15.75
C THR A 433 29.13 -12.46 14.28
N ASP A 434 28.34 -11.84 13.40
CA ASP A 434 28.48 -12.03 11.96
C ASP A 434 29.84 -11.53 11.45
N GLU A 435 30.43 -10.49 12.07
CA GLU A 435 31.80 -10.06 11.79
C GLU A 435 32.84 -11.11 12.14
N ASP A 436 32.70 -11.81 13.28
CA ASP A 436 33.65 -12.85 13.67
C ASP A 436 33.66 -13.99 12.64
N TYR A 437 32.48 -14.47 12.22
CA TYR A 437 32.39 -15.51 11.19
C TYR A 437 32.86 -15.02 9.81
N LYS A 438 32.61 -13.75 9.45
CA LYS A 438 33.17 -13.13 8.23
C LYS A 438 34.70 -13.11 8.27
N ALA A 439 35.30 -12.80 9.42
CA ALA A 439 36.75 -12.80 9.60
C ALA A 439 37.32 -14.22 9.42
N LEU A 440 36.70 -15.25 9.99
CA LEU A 440 37.12 -16.64 9.81
C LEU A 440 37.04 -17.11 8.35
N MET A 441 35.96 -16.75 7.65
CA MET A 441 35.85 -17.07 6.22
C MET A 441 36.91 -16.34 5.39
N THR A 442 37.20 -15.08 5.72
CA THR A 442 38.27 -14.30 5.06
C THR A 442 39.63 -14.97 5.25
N GLN A 443 39.96 -15.31 6.50
CA GLN A 443 41.21 -16.00 6.85
C GLN A 443 41.32 -17.38 6.17
N THR A 444 40.20 -18.10 6.05
CA THR A 444 40.15 -19.36 5.26
C THR A 444 40.52 -19.10 3.80
N GLY A 445 39.96 -18.05 3.20
CA GLY A 445 40.28 -17.65 1.82
C GLY A 445 41.76 -17.31 1.64
N GLU A 446 42.37 -16.61 2.62
CA GLU A 446 43.79 -16.27 2.61
C GLU A 446 44.69 -17.51 2.68
N GLN A 447 44.40 -18.47 3.56
CA GLN A 447 45.21 -19.68 3.72
C GLN A 447 45.03 -20.69 2.58
N THR A 448 43.85 -20.72 1.98
CA THR A 448 43.52 -21.69 0.92
C THR A 448 43.80 -21.15 -0.49
N GLY A 449 43.86 -19.83 -0.64
CA GLY A 449 43.95 -19.12 -1.92
C GLY A 449 42.61 -18.99 -2.66
N GLN A 450 41.48 -19.39 -2.04
CA GLN A 450 40.16 -19.40 -2.67
C GLN A 450 39.36 -18.12 -2.37
N LYS A 451 38.48 -17.72 -3.30
CA LYS A 451 37.64 -16.50 -3.17
C LYS A 451 36.28 -16.69 -3.82
N GLY A 452 35.30 -15.87 -3.44
CA GLY A 452 33.97 -15.90 -4.05
C GLY A 452 33.33 -17.29 -3.93
N LYS A 453 32.74 -17.79 -5.03
CA LYS A 453 32.05 -19.09 -5.02
C LYS A 453 32.93 -20.25 -4.59
N THR A 454 34.22 -20.27 -4.96
CA THR A 454 35.12 -21.39 -4.62
C THR A 454 35.51 -21.42 -3.13
N LEU A 455 35.28 -20.34 -2.40
CA LEU A 455 35.46 -20.26 -0.95
C LEU A 455 34.14 -20.50 -0.21
N PHE A 456 33.12 -19.73 -0.53
CA PHE A 456 31.88 -19.71 0.26
C PHE A 456 30.98 -20.92 0.01
N MET A 457 30.98 -21.50 -1.20
CA MET A 457 30.12 -22.64 -1.49
C MET A 457 30.56 -23.92 -0.78
N PRO A 458 31.87 -24.30 -0.75
CA PRO A 458 32.29 -25.45 0.04
C PRO A 458 31.98 -25.30 1.53
N ILE A 459 32.22 -24.12 2.10
CA ILE A 459 31.88 -23.80 3.50
C ILE A 459 30.36 -23.92 3.75
N ARG A 460 29.54 -23.41 2.82
CA ARG A 460 28.07 -23.53 2.90
C ARG A 460 27.62 -24.99 2.88
N VAL A 461 28.08 -25.75 1.89
CA VAL A 461 27.61 -27.12 1.72
C VAL A 461 28.11 -28.01 2.85
N SER A 462 29.33 -27.81 3.36
CA SER A 462 29.81 -28.56 4.53
C SER A 462 29.01 -28.25 5.80
N ALA A 463 28.54 -27.01 5.97
CA ALA A 463 27.75 -26.62 7.14
C ALA A 463 26.24 -26.92 7.01
N THR A 464 25.69 -26.99 5.80
CA THR A 464 24.22 -27.07 5.59
C THR A 464 23.76 -28.26 4.76
N GLY A 465 24.65 -28.91 4.02
CA GLY A 465 24.32 -29.93 3.02
C GLY A 465 23.64 -29.38 1.76
N LYS A 466 23.42 -28.06 1.64
CA LYS A 466 22.66 -27.43 0.55
C LYS A 466 23.52 -26.42 -0.21
N ALA A 467 23.29 -26.28 -1.52
CA ALA A 467 23.94 -25.24 -2.34
C ALA A 467 23.31 -23.85 -2.13
N HIS A 468 22.05 -23.80 -1.70
CA HIS A 468 21.30 -22.57 -1.48
C HIS A 468 20.69 -22.53 -0.07
N GLY A 469 20.38 -21.33 0.40
CA GLY A 469 19.78 -21.10 1.72
C GLY A 469 20.21 -19.77 2.29
N LEU A 470 20.02 -19.62 3.60
CA LEU A 470 20.32 -18.37 4.33
C LEU A 470 21.77 -17.90 4.15
N GLU A 471 21.99 -16.60 4.21
CA GLU A 471 23.33 -16.03 4.13
C GLU A 471 24.23 -16.54 5.26
N LEU A 472 25.45 -16.98 4.94
CA LEU A 472 26.36 -17.60 5.92
C LEU A 472 26.67 -16.70 7.13
N PRO A 473 26.91 -15.39 6.96
CA PRO A 473 27.13 -14.50 8.10
C PRO A 473 25.94 -14.41 9.05
N ILE A 474 24.73 -14.74 8.60
CA ILE A 474 23.53 -14.77 9.44
C ILE A 474 23.33 -16.16 10.03
N LEU A 475 23.46 -17.20 9.21
CA LEU A 475 23.25 -18.58 9.61
C LEU A 475 24.26 -19.05 10.67
N PHE A 476 25.51 -18.61 10.59
CA PHE A 476 26.56 -19.12 11.46
C PHE A 476 26.43 -18.65 12.91
N PRO A 477 26.21 -17.35 13.22
CA PRO A 477 25.83 -16.92 14.56
C PRO A 477 24.58 -17.63 15.07
N LEU A 478 23.60 -17.86 14.20
CA LEU A 478 22.34 -18.51 14.56
C LEU A 478 22.54 -19.95 15.05
N LEU A 479 23.39 -20.73 14.37
CA LEU A 479 23.67 -22.11 14.73
C LEU A 479 24.68 -22.22 15.88
N GLY A 480 25.61 -21.27 15.95
CA GLY A 480 26.73 -21.28 16.88
C GLY A 480 27.82 -22.29 16.51
N LYS A 481 29.02 -22.07 17.06
CA LYS A 481 30.23 -22.85 16.81
C LYS A 481 30.02 -24.36 16.94
N GLU A 482 29.51 -24.81 18.08
CA GLU A 482 29.40 -26.24 18.40
C GLU A 482 28.50 -26.99 17.42
N LYS A 483 27.39 -26.37 16.99
CA LYS A 483 26.48 -26.98 16.01
C LYS A 483 27.13 -27.01 14.63
N LEU A 484 27.81 -25.93 14.24
CA LEU A 484 28.53 -25.86 12.95
C LEU A 484 29.62 -26.93 12.86
N LEU A 485 30.45 -27.10 13.90
CA LEU A 485 31.49 -28.14 13.92
C LEU A 485 30.88 -29.53 13.72
N LYS A 486 29.84 -29.89 14.48
CA LYS A 486 29.15 -31.17 14.34
C LYS A 486 28.53 -31.37 12.96
N ARG A 487 27.99 -30.31 12.35
CA ARG A 487 27.43 -30.37 10.99
C ARG A 487 28.53 -30.63 9.95
N ILE A 488 29.64 -29.92 10.05
CA ILE A 488 30.81 -30.07 9.16
C ILE A 488 31.42 -31.46 9.30
N GLU A 489 31.58 -31.99 10.52
CA GLU A 489 32.04 -33.36 10.77
C GLU A 489 31.13 -34.38 10.07
N LYS A 490 29.81 -34.28 10.31
CA LYS A 490 28.83 -35.20 9.74
C LYS A 490 28.84 -35.20 8.21
N ILE A 491 28.95 -34.03 7.58
CA ILE A 491 29.01 -33.92 6.12
C ILE A 491 30.35 -34.39 5.57
N SER A 492 31.45 -34.03 6.22
CA SER A 492 32.80 -34.45 5.82
C SER A 492 32.94 -35.96 5.80
N VAL A 493 32.34 -36.66 6.77
CA VAL A 493 32.26 -38.14 6.78
C VAL A 493 31.48 -38.69 5.59
N GLN A 494 30.37 -38.05 5.20
CA GLN A 494 29.55 -38.51 4.06
C GLN A 494 30.28 -38.39 2.71
N VAL A 495 31.15 -37.38 2.56
CA VAL A 495 31.84 -37.09 1.28
C VAL A 495 33.34 -37.45 1.29
N GLY A 496 33.85 -38.03 2.38
CA GLY A 496 35.25 -38.46 2.48
C GLY A 496 36.27 -37.34 2.62
N ILE A 497 35.89 -36.18 3.19
CA ILE A 497 36.83 -35.09 3.50
C ILE A 497 37.47 -35.36 4.87
N SER A 498 38.81 -35.35 4.94
CA SER A 498 39.55 -35.50 6.19
C SER A 498 39.63 -34.17 6.95
N LEU A 499 39.22 -34.18 8.22
CA LEU A 499 39.31 -33.04 9.12
C LEU A 499 40.46 -33.24 10.14
N PRO A 500 41.10 -32.17 10.64
CA PRO A 500 42.18 -32.20 11.62
C PRO A 500 41.72 -32.42 13.07
#